data_AF-A0A9D8K5G4-F1
#
_entry.id   AF-A0A9D8K5G4-F1
#
_cell.length_a   1.000
_cell.length_b   1.000
_cell.length_c   1.000
_cell.angle_alpha   90.00
_cell.angle_beta   90.00
_cell.angle_gamma   90.00
#
_symmetry.space_group_name_H-M   'P 1'
#
loop_
_entity.id
_entity.type
_entity.pdbx_description
1 polymer ?
#
loop_
_entity_poly.entity_id
_entity_poly.type
_entity_poly.pdbx_seq_one_letter_code
_entity_poly.pdbx_strand_id
1 'polypeptide(L)'
;MAALPFLLNLIYLNAHARRARRQLAAELPEFVSLLAAEVGADTTLSEAIVRLSRGPGVCAAWFRRVLSLKGIGGLFTEGNIEGALREEARRSGDSDLIGLATSLDGVKRRGTGTRELLSQIATSTASRYIGEAQMRAEKVGSEIILPMIFFFFFEMIR
;
A
#
# COMPACT_ATOMS: atom_id res chain seq x y z
N MET A 1 -39.68 -1.96 1.58
CA MET A 1 -38.60 -2.65 2.31
C MET A 1 -37.73 -3.45 1.33
N ALA A 2 -36.74 -2.84 0.68
CA ALA A 2 -35.83 -3.55 -0.25
C ALA A 2 -34.39 -3.00 -0.29
N ALA A 3 -34.03 -2.03 0.57
CA ALA A 3 -32.70 -1.41 0.56
C ALA A 3 -31.67 -2.13 1.46
N LEU A 4 -32.12 -2.90 2.45
CA LEU A 4 -31.27 -3.58 3.42
C LEU A 4 -30.25 -4.57 2.82
N PRO A 5 -30.62 -5.47 1.88
CA PRO A 5 -29.65 -6.43 1.34
C PRO A 5 -28.62 -5.78 0.41
N PHE A 6 -28.98 -4.69 -0.28
CA PHE A 6 -28.06 -3.93 -1.14
C PHE A 6 -27.02 -3.15 -0.33
N LEU A 7 -27.44 -2.55 0.79
CA LEU A 7 -26.54 -1.86 1.72
C LEU A 7 -25.56 -2.84 2.39
N LEU A 8 -26.02 -4.03 2.79
CA LEU A 8 -25.15 -5.07 3.35
C LEU A 8 -24.08 -5.53 2.35
N ASN A 9 -24.45 -5.74 1.07
CA ASN A 9 -23.51 -6.12 0.03
C ASN A 9 -22.44 -5.03 -0.21
N LEU A 10 -22.84 -3.76 -0.30
CA LEU A 10 -21.89 -2.64 -0.43
C LEU A 10 -20.94 -2.53 0.78
N ILE A 11 -21.41 -2.75 2.01
CA ILE A 11 -20.57 -2.70 3.20
C ILE A 11 -19.58 -3.86 3.23
N TYR A 12 -20.01 -5.07 2.83
CA TYR A 12 -19.19 -6.28 2.85
C TYR A 12 -18.11 -6.26 1.77
N LEU A 13 -18.46 -5.87 0.54
CA LEU A 13 -17.50 -5.73 -0.56
C LEU A 13 -16.43 -4.67 -0.24
N ASN A 14 -16.85 -3.55 0.35
CA ASN A 14 -15.94 -2.51 0.84
C ASN A 14 -15.09 -2.98 2.02
N ALA A 15 -15.59 -3.87 2.89
CA ALA A 15 -14.81 -4.41 4.01
C ALA A 15 -13.62 -5.26 3.54
N HIS A 16 -13.83 -6.13 2.54
CA HIS A 16 -12.75 -6.93 1.96
C HIS A 16 -11.71 -6.06 1.25
N ALA A 17 -12.13 -5.09 0.45
CA ALA A 17 -11.23 -4.14 -0.21
C ALA A 17 -10.41 -3.33 0.81
N ARG A 18 -11.05 -2.84 1.88
CA ARG A 18 -10.36 -2.13 2.97
C ARG A 18 -9.37 -3.03 3.70
N ARG A 19 -9.70 -4.30 3.92
CA ARG A 19 -8.80 -5.25 4.58
C ARG A 19 -7.56 -5.53 3.74
N ALA A 20 -7.74 -5.76 2.43
CA ALA A 20 -6.63 -5.95 1.50
C ALA A 20 -5.71 -4.72 1.44
N ARG A 21 -6.27 -3.50 1.40
CA ARG A 21 -5.48 -2.26 1.45
C ARG A 21 -4.70 -2.12 2.77
N ARG A 22 -5.33 -2.42 3.91
CA ARG A 22 -4.64 -2.40 5.22
C ARG A 22 -3.50 -3.41 5.30
N GLN A 23 -3.73 -4.62 4.79
CA GLN A 23 -2.73 -5.68 4.75
C GLN A 23 -1.55 -5.27 3.86
N LEU A 24 -1.85 -4.72 2.67
CA LEU A 24 -0.87 -4.19 1.73
C LEU A 24 -0.03 -3.07 2.37
N ALA A 25 -0.66 -2.10 3.03
CA ALA A 25 0.04 -1.01 3.70
C ALA A 25 0.96 -1.51 4.84
N ALA A 26 0.57 -2.59 5.53
CA ALA A 26 1.38 -3.21 6.57
C ALA A 26 2.57 -4.01 6.01
N GLU A 27 2.39 -4.68 4.87
CA GLU A 27 3.44 -5.47 4.19
C GLU A 27 4.38 -4.60 3.34
N LEU A 28 3.97 -3.38 2.97
CA LEU A 28 4.73 -2.48 2.09
C LEU A 28 6.14 -2.16 2.62
N PRO A 29 6.33 -1.75 3.89
CA PRO A 29 7.65 -1.40 4.42
C PRO A 29 8.64 -2.56 4.35
N GLU A 30 8.19 -3.77 4.68
CA GLU A 30 8.99 -4.99 4.61
C GLU A 30 9.38 -5.29 3.16
N PHE A 31 8.40 -5.25 2.25
CA PHE A 31 8.64 -5.48 0.82
C PHE A 31 9.67 -4.50 0.24
N VAL A 32 9.57 -3.21 0.57
CA VAL A 32 10.53 -2.19 0.11
C VAL A 32 11.92 -2.41 0.71
N SER A 33 11.99 -2.85 1.96
CA SER A 33 13.27 -3.15 2.63
C SER A 33 13.98 -4.34 1.95
N LEU A 34 13.25 -5.40 1.63
CA LEU A 34 13.76 -6.54 0.86
C LEU A 34 14.19 -6.12 -0.54
N LEU A 35 13.43 -5.22 -1.19
CA LEU A 35 13.76 -4.68 -2.50
C LEU A 35 15.06 -3.88 -2.48
N ALA A 36 15.26 -3.06 -1.44
CA ALA A 36 16.50 -2.31 -1.24
C ALA A 36 17.69 -3.25 -1.02
N ALA A 37 17.51 -4.34 -0.27
CA ALA A 37 18.54 -5.34 -0.03
C ALA A 37 18.95 -6.08 -1.31
N GLU A 38 17.97 -6.52 -2.12
CA GLU A 38 18.21 -7.21 -3.40
C GLU A 38 18.94 -6.32 -4.40
N VAL A 39 18.51 -5.06 -4.55
CA VAL A 39 19.19 -4.10 -5.42
C VAL A 39 20.59 -3.75 -4.90
N GLY A 40 20.79 -3.75 -3.58
CA GLY A 40 22.10 -3.60 -2.96
C GLY A 40 23.04 -4.79 -3.20
N ALA A 41 22.51 -5.95 -3.58
CA ALA A 41 23.25 -7.14 -3.97
C ALA A 41 23.53 -7.21 -5.49
N ASP A 42 23.58 -6.04 -6.14
CA ASP A 42 23.94 -5.85 -7.55
C ASP A 42 22.91 -6.40 -8.56
N THR A 43 21.65 -6.53 -8.15
CA THR A 43 20.54 -6.86 -9.05
C THR A 43 19.82 -5.59 -9.53
N THR A 44 19.26 -5.63 -10.74
CA THR A 44 18.47 -4.50 -11.23
C THR A 44 17.16 -4.41 -10.45
N LEU A 45 16.62 -3.19 -10.30
CA LEU A 45 15.33 -2.96 -9.64
C LEU A 45 14.19 -3.81 -10.25
N SER A 46 14.19 -3.95 -11.58
CA SER A 46 13.22 -4.77 -12.30
C SER A 46 13.33 -6.26 -11.91
N GLU A 47 14.54 -6.81 -11.86
CA GLU A 47 14.77 -8.21 -11.48
C GLU A 47 14.44 -8.47 -10.02
N ALA A 48 14.80 -7.54 -9.14
CA ALA A 48 14.46 -7.60 -7.72
C ALA A 48 12.94 -7.65 -7.51
N ILE A 49 12.17 -6.81 -8.21
CA ILE A 49 10.70 -6.86 -8.18
C ILE A 49 10.18 -8.21 -8.68
N VAL A 50 10.73 -8.74 -9.78
CA VAL A 50 10.34 -10.04 -10.31
C VAL A 50 10.60 -11.15 -9.29
N ARG A 51 11.76 -11.15 -8.64
CA ARG A 51 12.12 -12.13 -7.61
C ARG A 51 11.16 -12.04 -6.42
N LEU A 52 10.95 -10.86 -5.86
CA LEU A 52 10.08 -10.67 -4.70
C LEU A 52 8.60 -10.92 -5.01
N SER A 53 8.17 -10.68 -6.26
CA SER A 53 6.80 -10.98 -6.71
C SER A 53 6.47 -12.47 -6.73
N ARG A 54 7.46 -13.37 -6.66
CA ARG A 54 7.24 -14.82 -6.53
C ARG A 54 6.96 -15.24 -5.10
N GLY A 55 7.20 -14.36 -4.13
CA GLY A 55 6.95 -14.61 -2.72
C GLY A 55 5.46 -14.69 -2.38
N PRO A 56 5.15 -15.09 -1.13
CA PRO A 56 3.82 -14.98 -0.56
C PRO A 56 3.48 -13.51 -0.23
N GLY A 57 2.22 -13.25 0.10
CA GLY A 57 1.75 -11.93 0.56
C GLY A 57 0.96 -11.14 -0.49
N VAL A 58 0.27 -10.11 0.00
CA VAL A 58 -0.59 -9.23 -0.80
C VAL A 58 0.26 -8.30 -1.66
N CYS A 59 1.39 -7.80 -1.14
CA CYS A 59 2.35 -7.03 -1.92
C CYS A 59 2.89 -7.83 -3.12
N ALA A 60 3.40 -9.04 -2.87
CA ALA A 60 3.93 -9.90 -3.93
C ALA A 60 2.84 -10.25 -4.97
N ALA A 61 1.61 -10.51 -4.54
CA ALA A 61 0.48 -10.76 -5.43
C ALA A 61 0.13 -9.54 -6.31
N TRP A 62 0.19 -8.33 -5.75
CA TRP A 62 -0.03 -7.10 -6.51
C TRP A 62 1.05 -6.88 -7.56
N PHE A 63 2.34 -6.97 -7.19
CA PHE A 63 3.45 -6.83 -8.15
C PHE A 63 3.40 -7.89 -9.25
N ARG A 64 3.03 -9.13 -8.92
CA ARG A 64 2.83 -10.21 -9.90
C ARG A 64 1.70 -9.88 -10.88
N ARG A 65 0.60 -9.28 -10.41
CA ARG A 65 -0.47 -8.78 -11.27
C ARG A 65 0.05 -7.70 -12.21
N VAL A 66 0.78 -6.70 -11.69
CA VAL A 66 1.36 -5.64 -12.51
C VAL A 66 2.28 -6.21 -13.60
N LEU A 67 3.17 -7.13 -13.22
CA LEU A 67 4.09 -7.79 -14.15
C LEU A 67 3.34 -8.57 -15.24
N SER A 68 2.17 -9.13 -14.95
CA SER A 68 1.35 -9.84 -15.95
C SER A 68 0.73 -8.92 -17.02
N LEU A 69 0.64 -7.61 -16.77
CA LEU A 69 -0.01 -6.65 -17.69
C LEU A 69 0.90 -6.21 -18.84
N LYS A 70 2.15 -5.81 -18.54
CA LYS A 70 3.10 -5.30 -19.56
C LYS A 70 4.48 -5.96 -19.51
N GLY A 71 4.65 -7.00 -18.68
CA GLY A 71 5.95 -7.64 -18.49
C GLY A 71 6.97 -6.74 -17.80
N ILE A 72 8.23 -7.18 -17.80
CA ILE A 72 9.34 -6.50 -17.11
C ILE A 72 9.73 -5.19 -17.83
N GLY A 73 9.66 -5.17 -19.17
CA GLY A 73 10.06 -4.01 -19.97
C GLY A 73 9.11 -2.81 -19.84
N GLY A 74 7.81 -3.05 -19.64
CA GLY A 74 6.81 -1.98 -19.47
C GLY A 74 6.52 -1.61 -18.01
N LEU A 75 7.36 -2.03 -17.07
CA LEU A 75 7.09 -1.89 -15.64
C LEU A 75 7.16 -0.43 -15.18
N PHE A 76 8.17 0.29 -15.67
CA PHE A 76 8.48 1.69 -15.31
C PHE A 76 8.12 2.66 -16.43
N THR A 77 7.98 3.94 -16.09
CA THR A 77 7.68 5.00 -17.06
C THR A 77 8.87 5.30 -17.96
N GLU A 78 8.69 5.12 -19.26
CA GLU A 78 9.68 5.42 -20.30
C GLU A 78 9.25 6.63 -21.13
N GLY A 79 10.04 7.71 -21.08
CA GLY A 79 9.72 8.96 -21.77
C GLY A 79 8.36 9.54 -21.33
N ASN A 80 7.41 9.56 -22.26
CA ASN A 80 6.04 10.06 -22.04
C ASN A 80 5.00 8.92 -21.87
N ILE A 81 5.45 7.66 -21.89
CA ILE A 81 4.59 6.48 -21.75
C ILE A 81 4.59 6.05 -20.29
N GLU A 82 3.42 6.07 -19.65
CA GLU A 82 3.26 5.67 -18.27
C GLU A 82 3.49 4.15 -18.09
N GLY A 83 4.34 3.81 -17.12
CA GLY A 83 4.66 2.43 -16.76
C GLY A 83 3.51 1.70 -16.09
N ALA A 84 3.53 0.36 -16.16
CA ALA A 84 2.49 -0.50 -15.59
C ALA A 84 2.31 -0.29 -14.08
N LEU A 85 3.38 0.03 -13.33
CA LEU A 85 3.28 0.30 -11.89
C LEU A 85 2.41 1.51 -11.59
N ARG A 86 2.66 2.64 -12.27
CA ARG A 86 1.90 3.87 -12.05
C ARG A 86 0.47 3.75 -12.54
N GLU A 87 0.29 3.08 -13.69
CA GLU A 87 -1.03 2.83 -14.24
C GLU A 87 -1.89 1.98 -13.29
N GLU A 88 -1.38 0.85 -12.80
CA GLU A 88 -2.14 -0.02 -11.88
C GLU A 88 -2.32 0.62 -10.50
N ALA A 89 -1.31 1.33 -9.98
CA ALA A 89 -1.42 2.06 -8.73
C ALA A 89 -2.54 3.12 -8.81
N ARG A 90 -2.62 3.88 -9.90
CA ARG A 90 -3.71 4.83 -10.14
C ARG A 90 -5.07 4.15 -10.27
N ARG A 91 -5.16 3.04 -11.00
CA ARG A 91 -6.40 2.26 -11.13
C ARG A 91 -6.90 1.76 -9.76
N SER A 92 -5.99 1.42 -8.85
CA SER A 92 -6.34 0.96 -7.50
C SER A 92 -6.90 2.08 -6.59
N GLY A 93 -6.59 3.35 -6.91
CA GLY A 93 -6.95 4.53 -6.12
C GLY A 93 -6.26 4.61 -4.76
N ASP A 94 -5.22 3.79 -4.53
CA ASP A 94 -4.50 3.72 -3.26
C ASP A 94 -3.31 4.69 -3.26
N SER A 95 -3.33 5.67 -2.35
CA SER A 95 -2.30 6.71 -2.26
C SER A 95 -0.91 6.15 -1.96
N ASP A 96 -0.82 5.04 -1.23
CA ASP A 96 0.46 4.44 -0.85
C ASP A 96 1.11 3.75 -2.04
N LEU A 97 0.31 3.02 -2.83
CA LEU A 97 0.77 2.44 -4.08
C LEU A 97 1.17 3.51 -5.10
N ILE A 98 0.41 4.60 -5.19
CA ILE A 98 0.72 5.72 -6.11
C ILE A 98 2.05 6.36 -5.71
N GLY A 99 2.25 6.61 -4.42
CA GLY A 99 3.50 7.15 -3.88
C GLY A 99 4.67 6.22 -4.18
N LEU A 100 4.55 4.93 -3.84
CA LEU A 100 5.58 3.93 -4.07
C LEU A 100 5.95 3.82 -5.56
N ALA A 101 4.96 3.67 -6.45
CA ALA A 101 5.20 3.57 -7.89
C ALA A 101 5.93 4.80 -8.44
N THR A 102 5.57 6.00 -7.97
CA THR A 102 6.24 7.26 -8.36
C THR A 102 7.69 7.28 -7.87
N SER A 103 7.94 6.86 -6.63
CA SER A 103 9.29 6.79 -6.07
C SER A 103 10.17 5.77 -6.81
N LEU A 104 9.64 4.59 -7.12
CA LEU A 104 10.38 3.55 -7.85
C LEU A 104 10.70 3.97 -9.30
N ASP A 105 9.78 4.65 -9.99
CA ASP A 105 10.05 5.28 -11.29
C ASP A 105 11.18 6.30 -11.20
N GLY A 106 11.18 7.12 -10.14
CA GLY A 106 12.25 8.08 -9.87
C GLY A 106 13.60 7.41 -9.68
N VAL A 107 13.63 6.29 -8.95
CA VAL A 107 14.83 5.47 -8.74
C VAL A 107 15.33 4.87 -10.06
N LYS A 108 14.44 4.31 -10.89
CA LYS A 108 14.81 3.74 -12.19
C LYS A 108 15.37 4.80 -13.15
N ARG A 109 14.77 6.00 -13.18
CA ARG A 109 15.22 7.11 -14.04
C ARG A 109 16.58 7.69 -13.66
N ARG A 110 16.88 7.75 -12.37
CA ARG A 110 18.14 8.34 -11.88
C ARG A 110 19.35 7.44 -12.13
N GLY A 111 19.18 6.11 -12.15
CA GLY A 111 20.20 5.13 -12.55
C GLY A 111 21.40 4.99 -11.61
N THR A 112 21.81 6.03 -10.89
CA THR A 112 22.90 6.08 -9.91
C THR A 112 22.37 6.47 -8.51
N GLY A 113 22.92 5.89 -7.45
CA GLY A 113 22.45 6.15 -6.06
C GLY A 113 21.17 5.39 -5.66
N THR A 114 20.80 4.35 -6.41
CA THR A 114 19.60 3.53 -6.25
C THR A 114 19.44 2.96 -4.85
N ARG A 115 20.53 2.52 -4.21
CA ARG A 115 20.53 1.93 -2.86
C ARG A 115 20.15 2.94 -1.76
N GLU A 116 20.74 4.13 -1.79
CA GLU A 116 20.46 5.19 -0.81
C GLU A 116 19.01 5.67 -0.92
N LEU A 117 18.53 5.84 -2.15
CA LEU A 117 17.15 6.24 -2.43
C LEU A 117 16.15 5.15 -2.01
N LEU A 118 16.42 3.88 -2.27
CA LEU A 118 15.56 2.78 -1.83
C LEU A 118 15.52 2.67 -0.30
N SER A 119 16.65 2.89 0.39
CA SER A 119 16.70 2.96 1.85
C SER A 119 15.84 4.11 2.40
N GLN A 120 15.90 5.28 1.75
CA GLN A 120 15.03 6.41 2.09
C GLN A 120 13.55 6.12 1.82
N ILE A 121 13.22 5.40 0.73
CA ILE A 121 11.85 4.97 0.43
C ILE A 121 11.36 3.98 1.49
N ALA A 122 12.19 3.01 1.92
CA ALA A 122 11.85 2.08 3.00
C ALA A 122 11.55 2.83 4.30
N THR A 123 12.43 3.76 4.67
CA THR A 123 12.33 4.55 5.90
C THR A 123 11.09 5.47 5.88
N SER A 124 10.83 6.15 4.76
CA SER A 124 9.65 7.01 4.62
C SER A 124 8.34 6.22 4.58
N THR A 125 8.32 5.04 3.94
CA THR A 125 7.15 4.15 3.92
C THR A 125 6.83 3.64 5.33
N ALA A 126 7.86 3.21 6.09
CA ALA A 126 7.70 2.79 7.48
C ALA A 126 7.21 3.95 8.37
N SER A 127 7.79 5.14 8.23
CA SER A 127 7.39 6.33 8.99
C SER A 127 5.93 6.73 8.72
N ARG A 128 5.50 6.71 7.44
CA ARG A 128 4.10 6.96 7.08
C ARG A 128 3.15 5.93 7.70
N TYR A 129 3.50 4.64 7.62
CA TYR A 129 2.69 3.58 8.23
C TYR A 129 2.54 3.77 9.75
N ILE A 130 3.64 4.06 10.47
CA ILE A 130 3.64 4.31 11.91
C ILE A 130 2.79 5.56 12.24
N GLY A 131 2.97 6.65 11.50
CA GLY A 131 2.19 7.88 11.70
C GLY A 131 0.69 7.67 11.48
N GLU A 132 0.30 6.96 10.44
CA GLU A 132 -1.11 6.62 10.19
C GLU A 132 -1.68 5.65 11.23
N ALA A 133 -0.88 4.71 11.72
CA ALA A 133 -1.27 3.83 12.83
C ALA A 133 -1.48 4.62 14.13
N GLN A 134 -0.64 5.62 14.39
CA GLN A 134 -0.73 6.48 15.56
C GLN A 134 -1.95 7.42 15.49
N MET A 135 -2.20 8.06 14.35
CA MET A 135 -3.43 8.83 14.14
C MET A 135 -4.70 7.97 14.28
N ARG A 136 -4.66 6.71 13.83
CA ARG A 136 -5.76 5.77 14.04
C ARG A 136 -5.94 5.40 15.51
N ALA A 137 -4.85 5.22 16.26
CA ALA A 137 -4.92 4.98 17.70
C ALA A 137 -5.52 6.18 18.46
N GLU A 138 -5.16 7.41 18.09
CA GLU A 138 -5.76 8.64 18.64
C GLU A 138 -7.25 8.74 18.33
N LYS A 139 -7.65 8.40 17.10
CA LYS A 139 -9.05 8.44 16.67
C LYS A 139 -9.92 7.36 17.33
N VAL A 140 -9.36 6.18 17.59
CA VAL A 140 -10.02 5.14 18.39
C VAL A 140 -10.18 5.60 19.85
N GLY A 141 -9.17 6.28 20.40
CA GLY A 141 -9.25 6.88 21.73
C GLY A 141 -10.41 7.89 21.86
N SER A 142 -10.70 8.67 20.82
CA SER A 142 -11.83 9.61 20.83
C SER A 142 -13.18 8.98 20.46
N GLU A 143 -13.21 7.99 19.57
CA GLU A 143 -14.44 7.26 19.20
C GLU A 143 -14.98 6.37 20.34
N ILE A 144 -14.14 5.92 21.29
CA ILE A 144 -14.58 5.16 22.49
C ILE A 144 -15.34 6.05 23.50
N ILE A 145 -15.10 7.36 23.49
CA ILE A 145 -15.73 8.30 24.42
C ILE A 145 -17.24 8.42 24.13
N LEU A 146 -17.64 8.37 22.86
CA LEU A 146 -19.05 8.51 22.43
C LEU A 146 -19.96 7.38 22.96
N PRO A 147 -19.64 6.08 22.78
CA PRO A 147 -20.38 4.98 23.40
C PRO A 147 -20.38 5.05 24.93
N MET A 148 -19.28 5.49 25.54
CA MET A 148 -19.17 5.63 27.00
C MET A 148 -20.10 6.73 27.54
N ILE A 149 -20.22 7.86 26.84
CA ILE A 149 -21.19 8.92 27.15
C ILE A 149 -22.62 8.39 27.05
N PHE A 150 -22.96 7.68 25.96
CA PHE A 150 -24.29 7.07 25.82
C PHE A 150 -24.60 6.08 26.96
N PHE A 151 -23.62 5.27 27.36
CA PHE A 151 -23.78 4.33 28.48
C PHE A 151 -24.01 5.07 29.81
N PHE A 152 -23.25 6.13 30.08
CA PHE A 152 -23.41 6.96 31.28
C PHE A 152 -24.76 7.68 31.34
N PHE A 153 -25.24 8.22 30.23
CA PHE A 153 -26.55 8.90 30.17
C PHE A 153 -27.73 7.93 30.28
N PHE A 154 -27.59 6.71 29.78
CA PHE A 154 -28.65 5.69 29.86
C PHE A 154 -28.84 5.17 31.29
N GLU A 155 -27.76 5.00 32.06
CA GLU A 155 -27.84 4.57 33.46
C GLU A 155 -28.45 5.65 34.38
N MET A 156 -28.26 6.94 34.07
CA MET A 156 -28.80 8.05 34.87
C MET A 156 -30.32 8.25 34.71
N ILE A 157 -30.93 7.69 33.65
CA ILE A 157 -32.37 7.79 33.36
C ILE A 157 -33.15 6.58 33.92
N ARG A 158 -32.46 5.59 34.51
CA ARG A 158 -33.05 4.41 35.16
C ARG A 158 -33.25 4.60 36.65
#